data_AF-A0A6A5S8Y4-F1
#
_entry.id   AF-A0A6A5S8Y4-F1
#
_cell.length_a   1.000
_cell.length_b   1.000
_cell.length_c   1.000
_cell.angle_alpha   90.00
_cell.angle_beta   90.00
_cell.angle_gamma   90.00
#
_symmetry.space_group_name_H-M   'P 1'
#
loop_
_entity.id
_entity.type
_entity.pdbx_description
1 polymer ?
#
loop_
_entity_poly.entity_id
_entity_poly.type
_entity_poly.pdbx_seq_one_letter_code
_entity_poly.pdbx_strand_id
1 'polypeptide(L)'
;MHRIEAARRFLNENDKWWIVRLFSYDTPKPVLVRIIESYSNKQKPSDGEIFRKIRLYHRENDQEAQKRWWSPRLEKSKPKDLRQLFRRPLLAAGFNALIDMPGLWAKLQLGALHRLLVLKCDEEMTLYLDHIAKAWKRILRCGDTMLPFSAVDAVTVQSLELLAPKHSDIDKSLVMDLMERGEIFPSQNDRGIQKTLGENICDFPGVILSLWTFFETLKYLEPLCKALRQLLGEQMRRTIRSSLTGLFFAPSKNMVQLNETKDVEIKVGLSQQDAMMVAYTELWAFCSRHFDGLTASTPRKETGGPKPHVKGPNPVAWQHLAKFAVSRGFQITHAQALVAKEEQYHSQLALDYLRKAKPMCPNFSSNHVQRVLTAVRSDESLKTPYLLTSKSSWSQPLA
;
A
#
# COMPACT_ATOMS: atom_id res chain seq x y z
N MET A 1 -23.59 23.88 -4.61
CA MET A 1 -23.50 25.29 -4.16
C MET A 1 -22.20 26.00 -4.53
N HIS A 2 -21.01 25.35 -4.47
CA HIS A 2 -19.73 26.04 -4.67
C HIS A 2 -19.58 26.89 -5.95
N ARG A 3 -20.15 26.45 -7.08
CA ARG A 3 -20.13 27.23 -8.34
C ARG A 3 -21.00 28.49 -8.29
N ILE A 4 -22.08 28.49 -7.51
CA ILE A 4 -22.99 29.65 -7.37
C ILE A 4 -22.31 30.71 -6.52
N GLU A 5 -21.68 30.30 -5.41
CA GLU A 5 -20.90 31.21 -4.55
C GLU A 5 -19.67 31.78 -5.28
N ALA A 6 -18.97 30.96 -6.06
CA ALA A 6 -17.85 31.43 -6.87
C ALA A 6 -18.32 32.40 -7.97
N ALA A 7 -19.41 32.09 -8.68
CA ALA A 7 -20.00 32.99 -9.66
C ALA A 7 -20.41 34.34 -9.06
N ARG A 8 -21.00 34.34 -7.84
CA ARG A 8 -21.35 35.58 -7.13
C ARG A 8 -20.14 36.45 -6.82
N ARG A 9 -19.00 35.84 -6.51
CA ARG A 9 -17.76 36.55 -6.17
C ARG A 9 -16.96 37.03 -7.38
N PHE A 10 -17.01 36.30 -8.50
CA PHE A 10 -16.06 36.51 -9.61
C PHE A 10 -16.69 36.86 -10.97
N LEU A 11 -18.00 36.72 -11.14
CA LEU A 11 -18.67 37.07 -12.40
C LEU A 11 -19.38 38.44 -12.29
N ASN A 12 -19.27 39.22 -13.36
CA ASN A 12 -20.00 40.48 -13.53
C ASN A 12 -21.50 40.21 -13.65
N GLU A 13 -22.36 41.20 -13.38
CA GLU A 13 -23.81 41.00 -13.36
C GLU A 13 -24.38 40.43 -14.67
N ASN A 14 -23.83 40.85 -15.82
CA ASN A 14 -24.25 40.36 -17.13
C ASN A 14 -23.86 38.91 -17.42
N ASP A 15 -22.97 38.30 -16.61
CA ASP A 15 -22.49 36.93 -16.78
C ASP A 15 -23.08 35.96 -15.74
N LYS A 16 -24.00 36.42 -14.89
CA LYS A 16 -24.66 35.62 -13.83
C LYS A 16 -25.86 34.81 -14.33
N TRP A 17 -25.83 34.31 -15.56
CA TRP A 17 -26.90 33.48 -16.13
C TRP A 17 -26.47 32.01 -16.26
N TRP A 18 -27.43 31.11 -16.04
CA TRP A 18 -27.17 29.68 -15.93
C TRP A 18 -28.09 28.95 -16.88
N ILE A 19 -27.52 28.07 -17.71
CA ILE A 19 -28.32 27.16 -18.51
C ILE A 19 -28.77 26.03 -17.58
N VAL A 20 -30.01 26.09 -17.14
CA VAL A 20 -30.68 24.99 -16.43
C VAL A 20 -31.43 24.17 -17.46
N ARG A 21 -31.27 22.85 -17.42
CA ARG A 21 -32.08 21.94 -18.22
C ARG A 21 -33.03 21.19 -17.30
N LEU A 22 -34.30 21.37 -17.56
CA LEU A 22 -35.37 20.66 -16.89
C LEU A 22 -35.70 19.42 -17.70
N PHE A 23 -35.82 18.29 -17.01
CA PHE A 23 -36.22 17.03 -17.61
C PHE A 23 -37.56 16.60 -17.01
N SER A 24 -38.44 16.03 -17.82
CA SER A 24 -39.68 15.43 -17.31
C SER A 24 -39.35 14.23 -16.42
N TYR A 25 -40.17 13.99 -15.40
CA TYR A 25 -40.07 12.82 -14.53
C TYR A 25 -40.16 11.50 -15.32
N ASP A 26 -40.89 11.50 -16.44
CA ASP A 26 -41.07 10.35 -17.32
C ASP A 26 -39.87 10.07 -18.23
N THR A 27 -38.84 10.93 -18.20
CA THR A 27 -37.66 10.73 -19.04
C THR A 27 -36.91 9.48 -18.57
N PRO A 28 -36.69 8.48 -19.45
CA PRO A 28 -35.99 7.27 -19.05
C PRO A 28 -34.60 7.59 -18.49
N LYS A 29 -34.26 7.02 -17.33
CA LYS A 29 -32.94 7.20 -16.67
C LYS A 29 -31.75 7.01 -17.63
N PRO A 30 -31.74 6.03 -18.56
CA PRO A 30 -30.63 5.87 -19.51
C PRO A 30 -30.45 7.08 -20.43
N VAL A 31 -31.54 7.74 -20.82
CA VAL A 31 -31.52 8.94 -21.65
C VAL A 31 -30.99 10.13 -20.85
N LEU A 32 -31.44 10.30 -19.61
CA LEU A 32 -30.92 11.32 -18.69
C LEU A 32 -29.42 11.19 -18.47
N VAL A 33 -28.95 9.98 -18.18
CA VAL A 33 -27.52 9.69 -17.97
C VAL A 33 -26.73 10.04 -19.23
N ARG A 34 -27.18 9.62 -20.42
CA ARG A 34 -26.53 9.95 -21.69
C ARG A 34 -26.44 11.45 -21.93
N ILE A 35 -27.52 12.17 -21.66
CA ILE A 35 -27.55 13.63 -21.79
C ILE A 35 -26.55 14.25 -20.80
N ILE A 36 -26.65 13.95 -19.51
CA ILE A 36 -25.74 14.48 -18.48
C ILE A 36 -24.27 14.22 -18.85
N GLU A 37 -23.93 13.00 -19.26
CA GLU A 37 -22.56 12.62 -19.62
C GLU A 37 -22.04 13.31 -20.88
N SER A 38 -22.91 13.59 -21.85
CA SER A 38 -22.55 14.34 -23.06
C SER A 38 -22.26 15.82 -22.77
N TYR A 39 -22.76 16.36 -21.66
CA TYR A 39 -22.52 17.75 -21.25
C TYR A 39 -21.45 17.91 -20.14
N SER A 40 -21.04 16.82 -19.49
CA SER A 40 -19.82 16.80 -18.64
C SER A 40 -18.54 17.13 -19.40
N ASN A 41 -18.59 17.23 -20.74
CA ASN A 41 -17.47 17.60 -21.60
C ASN A 41 -16.86 19.00 -21.33
N LYS A 42 -17.48 19.85 -20.49
CA LYS A 42 -16.93 21.17 -20.09
C LYS A 42 -15.74 21.06 -19.11
N GLN A 43 -15.58 19.95 -18.40
CA GLN A 43 -14.43 19.66 -17.55
C GLN A 43 -14.01 18.20 -17.76
N LYS A 44 -12.72 17.94 -17.97
CA LYS A 44 -12.23 16.57 -18.14
C LYS A 44 -12.58 15.75 -16.87
N PRO A 45 -13.32 14.64 -16.98
CA PRO A 45 -13.61 13.79 -15.83
C PRO A 45 -12.34 13.30 -15.15
N SER A 46 -12.43 13.03 -13.85
CA SER A 46 -11.29 12.46 -13.12
C SER A 46 -10.92 11.08 -13.65
N ASP A 47 -9.66 10.71 -13.49
CA ASP A 47 -9.15 9.39 -13.85
C ASP A 47 -9.95 8.25 -13.18
N GLY A 48 -10.33 8.43 -11.92
CA GLY A 48 -11.20 7.51 -11.20
C GLY A 48 -12.62 7.42 -11.71
N GLU A 49 -13.23 8.55 -12.09
CA GLU A 49 -14.56 8.55 -12.68
C GLU A 49 -14.58 7.81 -14.02
N ILE A 50 -13.57 8.02 -14.86
CA ILE A 50 -13.41 7.30 -16.13
C ILE A 50 -13.31 5.79 -15.89
N PHE A 51 -12.42 5.38 -14.98
CA PHE A 51 -12.25 3.97 -14.64
C PHE A 51 -13.57 3.37 -14.11
N ARG A 52 -14.18 4.01 -13.11
CA ARG A 52 -15.45 3.56 -12.52
C ARG A 52 -16.53 3.36 -13.57
N LYS A 53 -16.71 4.32 -14.48
CA LYS A 53 -17.72 4.27 -15.55
C LYS A 53 -17.44 3.16 -16.56
N ILE A 54 -16.19 2.96 -16.96
CA ILE A 54 -15.80 1.82 -17.82
C ILE A 54 -16.22 0.48 -17.20
N ARG A 55 -16.06 0.32 -15.88
CA ARG A 55 -16.44 -0.92 -15.19
C ARG A 55 -17.94 -1.04 -14.95
N LEU A 56 -18.62 0.07 -14.68
CA LEU A 56 -20.07 0.10 -14.52
C LEU A 56 -20.76 -0.31 -15.82
N TYR A 57 -20.38 0.24 -16.97
CA TYR A 57 -20.93 -0.18 -18.26
C TYR A 57 -20.55 -1.60 -18.67
N HIS A 58 -19.36 -2.07 -18.25
CA HIS A 58 -19.01 -3.47 -18.41
C HIS A 58 -19.93 -4.39 -17.62
N ARG A 59 -20.32 -4.02 -16.39
CA ARG A 59 -21.28 -4.76 -15.55
C ARG A 59 -22.69 -4.75 -16.15
N GLU A 60 -23.08 -3.67 -16.80
CA GLU A 60 -24.39 -3.51 -17.45
C GLU A 60 -24.45 -4.12 -18.87
N ASN A 61 -23.34 -4.65 -19.38
CA ASN A 61 -23.20 -5.16 -20.75
C ASN A 61 -23.47 -4.10 -21.85
N ASP A 62 -23.31 -2.81 -21.56
CA ASP A 62 -23.44 -1.72 -22.54
C ASP A 62 -22.08 -1.43 -23.19
N GLN A 63 -21.80 -2.15 -24.28
CA GLN A 63 -20.53 -2.03 -25.00
C GLN A 63 -20.32 -0.65 -25.64
N GLU A 64 -21.41 0.01 -26.08
CA GLU A 64 -21.34 1.30 -26.75
C GLU A 64 -21.01 2.41 -25.75
N ALA A 65 -21.67 2.42 -24.59
CA ALA A 65 -21.31 3.32 -23.50
C ALA A 65 -19.88 3.05 -23.02
N GLN A 66 -19.48 1.78 -22.89
CA GLN A 66 -18.12 1.44 -22.50
C GLN A 66 -17.08 2.03 -23.48
N LYS A 67 -17.24 1.81 -24.79
CA LYS A 67 -16.33 2.33 -25.84
C LYS A 67 -16.19 3.86 -25.79
N ARG A 68 -17.29 4.58 -25.53
CA ARG A 68 -17.29 6.05 -25.38
C ARG A 68 -16.44 6.55 -24.22
N TRP A 69 -16.30 5.76 -23.16
CA TRP A 69 -15.44 6.11 -22.03
C TRP A 69 -13.97 5.69 -22.24
N TRP A 70 -13.70 4.72 -23.12
CA TRP A 70 -12.34 4.30 -23.49
C TRP A 70 -11.62 5.29 -24.43
N SER A 71 -12.23 5.64 -25.57
CA SER A 71 -11.50 6.23 -26.70
C SER A 71 -11.18 7.74 -26.60
N PRO A 72 -12.08 8.62 -26.13
CA PRO A 72 -11.82 10.06 -26.09
C PRO A 72 -11.27 10.58 -24.74
N ARG A 73 -11.30 9.77 -23.67
CA ARG A 73 -11.01 10.23 -22.30
C ARG A 73 -9.73 9.67 -21.68
N LEU A 74 -9.17 8.60 -22.27
CA LEU A 74 -7.91 7.99 -21.84
C LEU A 74 -6.80 8.32 -22.83
N GLU A 75 -5.83 9.11 -22.38
CA GLU A 75 -4.66 9.49 -23.18
C GLU A 75 -3.44 8.60 -22.86
N LYS A 76 -2.48 8.57 -23.79
CA LYS A 76 -1.14 7.95 -23.62
C LYS A 76 -1.21 6.44 -23.31
N SER A 77 -0.49 5.97 -22.29
CA SER A 77 -0.41 4.55 -21.92
C SER A 77 -1.63 4.03 -21.15
N LYS A 78 -2.50 4.92 -20.64
CA LYS A 78 -3.61 4.56 -19.75
C LYS A 78 -4.54 3.48 -20.32
N PRO A 79 -4.93 3.49 -21.61
CA PRO A 79 -5.74 2.40 -22.17
C PRO A 79 -5.03 1.05 -22.12
N LYS A 80 -3.73 1.01 -22.42
CA LYS A 80 -2.93 -0.21 -22.40
C LYS A 80 -2.82 -0.76 -20.97
N ASP A 81 -2.53 0.11 -20.02
CA ASP A 81 -2.38 -0.26 -18.60
C ASP A 81 -3.71 -0.78 -18.03
N LEU A 82 -4.84 -0.12 -18.33
CA LEU A 82 -6.16 -0.59 -17.91
C LEU A 82 -6.53 -1.95 -18.52
N ARG A 83 -6.26 -2.16 -19.82
CA ARG A 83 -6.48 -3.48 -20.44
C ARG A 83 -5.65 -4.57 -19.77
N GLN A 84 -4.40 -4.26 -19.42
CA GLN A 84 -3.54 -5.21 -18.73
C GLN A 84 -4.01 -5.50 -17.29
N LEU A 85 -4.52 -4.49 -16.58
CA LEU A 85 -5.16 -4.67 -15.27
C LEU A 85 -6.38 -5.60 -15.37
N PHE A 86 -7.24 -5.40 -16.36
CA PHE A 86 -8.45 -6.21 -16.53
C PHE A 86 -8.18 -7.66 -16.93
N ARG A 87 -6.98 -7.97 -17.44
CA ARG A 87 -6.52 -9.35 -17.64
C ARG A 87 -6.16 -10.07 -16.33
N ARG A 88 -6.18 -9.39 -15.18
CA ARG A 88 -5.96 -9.96 -13.84
C ARG A 88 -7.31 -10.07 -13.13
N PRO A 89 -7.99 -11.23 -13.15
CA PRO A 89 -9.38 -11.35 -12.70
C PRO A 89 -9.58 -10.96 -11.24
N LEU A 90 -8.64 -11.33 -10.35
CA LEU A 90 -8.73 -11.04 -8.91
C LEU A 90 -8.66 -9.54 -8.62
N LEU A 91 -7.74 -8.82 -9.27
CA LEU A 91 -7.66 -7.35 -9.14
C LEU A 91 -8.91 -6.69 -9.73
N ALA A 92 -9.35 -7.13 -10.90
CA ALA A 92 -10.55 -6.60 -11.52
C ALA A 92 -11.80 -6.81 -10.64
N ALA A 93 -11.89 -7.95 -9.95
CA ALA A 93 -12.95 -8.23 -8.98
C ALA A 93 -12.84 -7.33 -7.74
N GLY A 94 -11.63 -7.11 -7.21
CA GLY A 94 -11.39 -6.18 -6.09
C GLY A 94 -11.84 -4.75 -6.41
N PHE A 95 -11.47 -4.22 -7.57
CA PHE A 95 -11.96 -2.91 -8.03
C PHE A 95 -13.48 -2.90 -8.25
N ASN A 96 -14.04 -3.99 -8.78
CA ASN A 96 -15.49 -4.10 -8.99
C ASN A 96 -16.28 -4.01 -7.68
N ALA A 97 -15.77 -4.57 -6.59
CA ALA A 97 -16.41 -4.53 -5.28
C ALA A 97 -16.57 -3.10 -4.71
N LEU A 98 -15.82 -2.14 -5.27
CA LEU A 98 -15.80 -0.73 -4.84
C LEU A 98 -16.59 0.20 -5.78
N ILE A 99 -17.11 -0.29 -6.91
CA ILE A 99 -17.79 0.55 -7.93
C ILE A 99 -18.97 1.31 -7.34
N ASP A 100 -19.73 0.69 -6.46
CA ASP A 100 -20.98 1.26 -5.96
C ASP A 100 -20.77 2.36 -4.90
N MET A 101 -19.52 2.60 -4.46
CA MET A 101 -19.12 3.66 -3.54
C MET A 101 -18.36 4.77 -4.30
N PRO A 102 -19.07 5.74 -4.92
CA PRO A 102 -18.46 6.71 -5.83
C PRO A 102 -17.39 7.59 -5.16
N GLY A 103 -17.52 7.91 -3.87
CA GLY A 103 -16.57 8.73 -3.13
C GLY A 103 -15.14 8.20 -3.14
N LEU A 104 -14.95 6.87 -3.17
CA LEU A 104 -13.63 6.24 -3.19
C LEU A 104 -12.84 6.57 -4.45
N TRP A 105 -13.50 6.90 -5.55
CA TRP A 105 -12.87 7.04 -6.86
C TRP A 105 -12.35 8.45 -7.13
N ALA A 106 -12.73 9.45 -6.32
CA ALA A 106 -12.49 10.86 -6.62
C ALA A 106 -10.99 11.23 -6.79
N LYS A 107 -10.11 10.64 -5.97
CA LYS A 107 -8.66 10.90 -5.97
C LYS A 107 -7.82 9.88 -6.77
N LEU A 108 -8.46 8.94 -7.47
CA LEU A 108 -7.73 7.90 -8.20
C LEU A 108 -6.99 8.47 -9.41
N GLN A 109 -5.72 8.08 -9.57
CA GLN A 109 -4.87 8.49 -10.68
C GLN A 109 -4.46 7.28 -11.52
N LEU A 110 -4.96 7.19 -12.76
CA LEU A 110 -4.66 6.09 -13.68
C LEU A 110 -3.19 6.09 -14.13
N GLY A 111 -2.54 7.26 -14.07
CA GLY A 111 -1.11 7.39 -14.36
C GLY A 111 -0.22 6.49 -13.49
N ALA A 112 -0.66 6.07 -12.30
CA ALA A 112 0.11 5.18 -11.44
C ALA A 112 -0.04 3.68 -11.78
N LEU A 113 -1.00 3.30 -12.63
CA LEU A 113 -1.28 1.88 -12.93
C LEU A 113 -0.09 1.14 -13.55
N HIS A 114 0.69 1.78 -14.42
CA HIS A 114 1.86 1.15 -15.04
C HIS A 114 2.85 0.63 -13.99
N ARG A 115 3.01 1.34 -12.86
CA ARG A 115 3.88 0.91 -11.74
C ARG A 115 3.34 -0.37 -11.12
N LEU A 116 2.02 -0.42 -10.86
CA LEU A 116 1.36 -1.56 -10.23
C LEU A 116 1.54 -2.86 -11.02
N LEU A 117 1.44 -2.76 -12.34
CA LEU A 117 1.51 -3.92 -13.22
C LEU A 117 2.90 -4.57 -13.21
N VAL A 118 3.95 -3.84 -12.85
CA VAL A 118 5.32 -4.34 -12.78
C VAL A 118 5.64 -5.01 -11.43
N LEU A 119 4.88 -4.71 -10.37
CA LEU A 119 5.21 -5.16 -9.01
C LEU A 119 5.11 -6.66 -8.78
N LYS A 120 4.23 -7.36 -9.53
CA LYS A 120 3.99 -8.81 -9.39
C LYS A 120 3.54 -9.25 -7.97
N CYS A 121 2.84 -8.37 -7.23
CA CYS A 121 2.25 -8.63 -5.91
C CYS A 121 0.71 -8.58 -5.97
N ASP A 122 0.12 -9.37 -6.87
CA ASP A 122 -1.31 -9.30 -7.18
C ASP A 122 -2.18 -9.73 -5.99
N GLU A 123 -1.70 -10.68 -5.18
CA GLU A 123 -2.37 -11.18 -3.99
C GLU A 123 -2.45 -10.10 -2.90
N GLU A 124 -1.37 -9.37 -2.63
CA GLU A 124 -1.32 -8.27 -1.67
C GLU A 124 -2.22 -7.11 -2.09
N MET A 125 -2.19 -6.77 -3.38
CA MET A 125 -3.06 -5.74 -3.94
C MET A 125 -4.53 -6.13 -3.81
N THR A 126 -4.87 -7.40 -4.09
CA THR A 126 -6.24 -7.91 -3.95
C THR A 126 -6.69 -7.86 -2.49
N LEU A 127 -5.83 -8.26 -1.55
CA LEU A 127 -6.11 -8.19 -0.11
C LEU A 127 -6.36 -6.76 0.36
N TYR A 128 -5.60 -5.79 -0.14
CA TYR A 128 -5.80 -4.37 0.20
C TYR A 128 -7.17 -3.87 -0.31
N LEU A 129 -7.53 -4.19 -1.56
CA LEU A 129 -8.83 -3.79 -2.14
C LEU A 129 -10.01 -4.42 -1.38
N ASP A 130 -9.89 -5.69 -1.00
CA ASP A 130 -10.88 -6.38 -0.16
C ASP A 130 -10.98 -5.73 1.23
N HIS A 131 -9.86 -5.32 1.82
CA HIS A 131 -9.85 -4.61 3.09
C HIS A 131 -10.57 -3.26 3.01
N ILE A 132 -10.35 -2.47 1.95
CA ILE A 132 -11.14 -1.24 1.70
C ILE A 132 -12.63 -1.59 1.66
N ALA A 133 -13.02 -2.57 0.85
CA ALA A 133 -14.42 -2.93 0.69
C ALA A 133 -15.07 -3.34 2.02
N LYS A 134 -14.39 -4.16 2.82
CA LYS A 134 -14.86 -4.60 4.14
C LYS A 134 -14.92 -3.44 5.13
N ALA A 135 -13.95 -2.53 5.13
CA ALA A 135 -13.92 -1.37 6.02
C ALA A 135 -15.13 -0.46 5.80
N TRP A 136 -15.35 -0.04 4.56
CA TRP A 136 -16.49 0.84 4.24
C TRP A 136 -17.83 0.15 4.42
N LYS A 137 -17.92 -1.16 4.13
CA LYS A 137 -19.14 -1.93 4.45
C LYS A 137 -19.42 -1.99 5.94
N ARG A 138 -18.39 -2.17 6.77
CA ARG A 138 -18.53 -2.17 8.23
C ARG A 138 -19.02 -0.81 8.74
N ILE A 139 -18.43 0.28 8.23
CA ILE A 139 -18.83 1.64 8.61
C ILE A 139 -20.32 1.88 8.29
N LEU A 140 -20.77 1.48 7.10
CA LEU A 140 -22.15 1.71 6.64
C LEU A 140 -23.22 0.79 7.26
N ARG A 141 -22.84 -0.16 8.13
CA ARG A 141 -23.78 -1.11 8.71
C ARG A 141 -24.45 -0.51 9.95
N CYS A 142 -25.74 -0.23 9.86
CA CYS A 142 -26.54 0.29 10.97
C CYS A 142 -27.53 -0.79 11.44
N GLY A 143 -27.15 -1.56 12.45
CA GLY A 143 -27.90 -2.74 12.90
C GLY A 143 -27.99 -3.81 11.79
N ASP A 144 -29.21 -4.20 11.46
CA ASP A 144 -29.50 -5.14 10.36
C ASP A 144 -29.61 -4.44 8.99
N THR A 145 -29.58 -3.11 8.96
CA THR A 145 -29.71 -2.33 7.73
C THR A 145 -28.34 -1.95 7.18
N MET A 146 -28.16 -2.18 5.88
CA MET A 146 -27.03 -1.66 5.13
C MET A 146 -27.41 -0.35 4.48
N LEU A 147 -26.71 0.74 4.82
CA LEU A 147 -26.96 2.02 4.17
C LEU A 147 -26.59 1.98 2.67
N PRO A 148 -27.25 2.81 1.84
CA PRO A 148 -26.89 2.93 0.43
C PRO A 148 -25.42 3.30 0.24
N PHE A 149 -24.69 2.57 -0.62
CA PHE A 149 -23.28 2.84 -0.88
C PHE A 149 -23.03 4.21 -1.53
N SER A 150 -24.06 4.81 -2.12
CA SER A 150 -24.05 6.19 -2.59
C SER A 150 -23.88 7.23 -1.48
N ALA A 151 -24.08 6.87 -0.21
CA ALA A 151 -23.81 7.72 0.94
C ALA A 151 -22.30 7.99 1.14
N VAL A 152 -21.44 7.15 0.56
CA VAL A 152 -19.99 7.36 0.57
C VAL A 152 -19.63 8.37 -0.52
N ASP A 153 -19.59 9.64 -0.13
CA ASP A 153 -19.16 10.74 -0.99
C ASP A 153 -17.65 11.03 -0.84
N ALA A 154 -17.12 11.87 -1.73
CA ALA A 154 -15.69 12.16 -1.80
C ALA A 154 -15.17 12.93 -0.59
N VAL A 155 -15.97 13.82 0.01
CA VAL A 155 -15.60 14.58 1.20
C VAL A 155 -15.51 13.64 2.39
N THR A 156 -16.52 12.78 2.57
CA THR A 156 -16.50 11.75 3.62
C THR A 156 -15.25 10.86 3.55
N VAL A 157 -14.91 10.35 2.37
CA VAL A 157 -13.70 9.52 2.19
C VAL A 157 -12.44 10.31 2.51
N GLN A 158 -12.33 11.55 2.04
CA GLN A 158 -11.16 12.39 2.25
C GLN A 158 -10.97 12.77 3.72
N SER A 159 -12.04 12.99 4.46
CA SER A 159 -11.96 13.36 5.87
C SER A 159 -11.64 12.16 6.77
N LEU A 160 -11.99 10.94 6.34
CA LEU A 160 -11.79 9.72 7.12
C LEU A 160 -10.52 8.93 6.75
N GLU A 161 -10.02 9.05 5.52
CA GLU A 161 -8.85 8.28 5.09
C GLU A 161 -7.62 8.58 5.97
N LEU A 162 -6.87 7.53 6.30
CA LEU A 162 -5.70 7.56 7.20
C LEU A 162 -5.98 7.79 8.69
N LEU A 163 -7.23 8.00 9.12
CA LEU A 163 -7.56 8.06 10.54
C LEU A 163 -7.61 6.66 11.18
N ALA A 164 -7.23 6.55 12.45
CA ALA A 164 -7.39 5.36 13.29
C ALA A 164 -8.11 5.68 14.62
N PRO A 165 -9.41 6.05 14.59
CA PRO A 165 -10.14 6.59 15.74
C PRO A 165 -10.20 5.68 16.97
N LYS A 166 -10.14 4.36 16.79
CA LYS A 166 -10.11 3.41 17.91
C LYS A 166 -8.84 3.54 18.77
N HIS A 167 -7.75 3.97 18.16
CA HIS A 167 -6.41 3.97 18.76
C HIS A 167 -5.84 5.38 18.96
N SER A 168 -6.51 6.43 18.47
CA SER A 168 -6.10 7.82 18.57
C SER A 168 -7.27 8.67 19.07
N ASP A 169 -7.14 9.22 20.28
CA ASP A 169 -8.16 10.13 20.84
C ASP A 169 -8.32 11.39 19.99
N ILE A 170 -7.24 11.87 19.37
CA ILE A 170 -7.26 13.01 18.45
C ILE A 170 -8.13 12.70 17.22
N ASP A 171 -7.92 11.53 16.61
CA ASP A 171 -8.69 11.11 15.44
C ASP A 171 -10.16 10.88 15.82
N LYS A 172 -10.40 10.33 17.01
CA LYS A 172 -11.75 10.12 17.55
C LYS A 172 -12.49 11.44 17.73
N SER A 173 -11.88 12.42 18.39
CA SER A 173 -12.46 13.76 18.54
C SER A 173 -12.73 14.41 17.19
N LEU A 174 -11.79 14.33 16.25
CA LEU A 174 -11.97 14.86 14.91
C LEU A 174 -13.18 14.23 14.20
N VAL A 175 -13.34 12.90 14.27
CA VAL A 175 -14.50 12.22 13.67
C VAL A 175 -15.81 12.67 14.31
N MET A 176 -15.86 12.79 15.64
CA MET A 176 -17.07 13.24 16.34
C MET A 176 -17.46 14.65 15.93
N ASP A 177 -16.49 15.57 15.85
CA ASP A 177 -16.70 16.95 15.41
C ASP A 177 -17.22 17.00 13.96
N LEU A 178 -16.64 16.19 13.06
CA LEU A 178 -17.06 16.11 11.66
C LEU A 178 -18.48 15.57 11.51
N MET A 179 -18.87 14.58 12.34
CA MET A 179 -20.24 14.04 12.38
C MET A 179 -21.22 15.10 12.90
N GLU A 180 -20.89 15.80 13.99
CA GLU A 180 -21.76 16.82 14.58
C GLU A 180 -22.02 17.99 13.62
N ARG A 181 -21.00 18.40 12.87
CA ARG A 181 -21.12 19.44 11.83
C ARG A 181 -21.84 18.96 10.56
N GLY A 182 -22.12 17.67 10.43
CA GLY A 182 -22.70 17.08 9.22
C GLY A 182 -21.79 17.17 7.99
N GLU A 183 -20.47 17.25 8.20
CA GLU A 183 -19.49 17.36 7.10
C GLU A 183 -19.22 16.01 6.43
N ILE A 184 -19.44 14.92 7.16
CA ILE A 184 -19.32 13.55 6.67
C ILE A 184 -20.68 12.84 6.73
N PHE A 185 -20.94 11.98 5.74
CA PHE A 185 -22.25 11.37 5.45
C PHE A 185 -23.42 12.38 5.37
N PRO A 186 -23.28 13.51 4.63
CA PRO A 186 -24.28 14.59 4.62
C PRO A 186 -25.64 14.19 4.06
N SER A 187 -25.75 13.05 3.37
CA SER A 187 -27.03 12.54 2.88
C SER A 187 -27.85 11.82 3.97
N GLN A 188 -27.27 11.57 5.15
CA GLN A 188 -27.90 10.87 6.25
C GLN A 188 -28.32 11.90 7.31
N ASN A 189 -29.62 12.20 7.38
CA ASN A 189 -30.16 13.21 8.31
C ASN A 189 -30.78 12.61 9.58
N ASP A 190 -30.88 11.28 9.65
CA ASP A 190 -31.41 10.59 10.82
C ASP A 190 -30.36 10.56 11.94
N ARG A 191 -30.72 11.09 13.13
CA ARG A 191 -29.82 11.18 14.28
C ARG A 191 -29.38 9.81 14.80
N GLY A 192 -30.24 8.80 14.71
CA GLY A 192 -29.91 7.43 15.11
C GLY A 192 -28.83 6.85 14.19
N ILE A 193 -29.03 6.99 12.87
CA ILE A 193 -28.07 6.55 11.85
C ILE A 193 -26.73 7.29 12.02
N GLN A 194 -26.75 8.61 12.19
CA GLN A 194 -25.53 9.38 12.41
C GLN A 194 -24.77 8.91 13.66
N LYS A 195 -25.48 8.66 14.77
CA LYS A 195 -24.85 8.13 15.98
C LYS A 195 -24.19 6.77 15.72
N THR A 196 -24.90 5.83 15.09
CA THR A 196 -24.35 4.50 14.77
C THR A 196 -23.15 4.57 13.81
N LEU A 197 -23.20 5.45 12.80
CA LEU A 197 -22.07 5.68 11.90
C LEU A 197 -20.84 6.18 12.68
N GLY A 198 -21.03 7.14 13.59
CA GLY A 198 -19.96 7.68 14.43
C GLY A 198 -19.33 6.59 15.30
N GLU A 199 -20.16 5.77 15.95
CA GLU A 199 -19.71 4.62 16.74
C GLU A 199 -18.94 3.61 15.88
N ASN A 200 -19.45 3.24 14.70
CA ASN A 200 -18.79 2.31 13.79
C ASN A 200 -17.39 2.77 13.37
N ILE A 201 -17.24 4.08 13.12
CA ILE A 201 -15.96 4.71 12.74
C ILE A 201 -15.03 4.72 13.95
N CYS A 202 -15.52 5.11 15.12
CA CYS A 202 -14.76 5.14 16.37
C CYS A 202 -14.28 3.74 16.81
N ASP A 203 -15.06 2.69 16.53
CA ASP A 203 -14.74 1.32 16.89
C ASP A 203 -13.97 0.56 15.80
N PHE A 204 -13.66 1.22 14.68
CA PHE A 204 -12.96 0.60 13.57
C PHE A 204 -11.51 0.22 13.96
N PRO A 205 -11.12 -1.06 13.89
CA PRO A 205 -9.81 -1.52 14.35
C PRO A 205 -8.75 -1.27 13.27
N GLY A 206 -8.12 -0.10 13.35
CA GLY A 206 -6.98 0.26 12.51
C GLY A 206 -7.26 1.50 11.67
N VAL A 207 -6.45 1.67 10.63
CA VAL A 207 -6.48 2.85 9.75
C VAL A 207 -7.57 2.68 8.69
N ILE A 208 -8.41 3.70 8.49
CA ILE A 208 -9.43 3.70 7.45
C ILE A 208 -8.76 3.89 6.09
N LEU A 209 -8.87 2.88 5.22
CA LEU A 209 -8.21 2.85 3.91
C LEU A 209 -9.15 3.32 2.79
N SER A 210 -8.56 3.93 1.76
CA SER A 210 -9.23 4.37 0.53
C SER A 210 -8.49 3.90 -0.72
N LEU A 211 -9.09 4.05 -1.90
CA LEU A 211 -8.39 3.80 -3.16
C LEU A 211 -7.18 4.73 -3.34
N TRP A 212 -7.22 5.95 -2.81
CA TRP A 212 -6.06 6.83 -2.84
C TRP A 212 -4.91 6.26 -1.99
N THR A 213 -5.19 5.83 -0.75
CA THR A 213 -4.17 5.20 0.11
C THR A 213 -3.58 3.93 -0.50
N PHE A 214 -4.36 3.17 -1.28
CA PHE A 214 -3.87 2.02 -2.04
C PHE A 214 -2.75 2.42 -3.01
N PHE A 215 -2.97 3.47 -3.82
CA PHE A 215 -1.94 3.95 -4.74
C PHE A 215 -0.72 4.55 -4.03
N GLU A 216 -0.90 5.25 -2.91
CA GLU A 216 0.23 5.75 -2.12
C GLU A 216 1.05 4.61 -1.51
N THR A 217 0.38 3.60 -0.94
CA THR A 217 1.04 2.41 -0.37
C THR A 217 1.85 1.66 -1.42
N LEU A 218 1.39 1.63 -2.68
CA LEU A 218 2.12 0.93 -3.74
C LEU A 218 3.43 1.64 -4.13
N LYS A 219 3.54 2.95 -3.90
CA LYS A 219 4.82 3.67 -4.05
C LYS A 219 5.82 3.20 -3.00
N TYR A 220 5.33 2.89 -1.80
CA TYR A 220 6.14 2.31 -0.74
C TYR A 220 6.53 0.86 -1.05
N LEU A 221 5.58 0.04 -1.51
CA LEU A 221 5.84 -1.38 -1.84
C LEU A 221 6.79 -1.57 -3.03
N GLU A 222 6.90 -0.62 -3.95
CA GLU A 222 7.72 -0.75 -5.15
C GLU A 222 9.19 -1.13 -4.88
N PRO A 223 9.95 -0.43 -4.02
CA PRO A 223 11.30 -0.86 -3.67
C PRO A 223 11.36 -2.24 -2.99
N LEU A 224 10.36 -2.61 -2.19
CA LEU A 224 10.29 -3.92 -1.54
C LEU A 224 10.09 -5.03 -2.58
N CYS A 225 9.13 -4.85 -3.49
CA CYS A 225 8.89 -5.76 -4.61
C CYS A 225 10.13 -5.86 -5.50
N LYS A 226 10.84 -4.75 -5.75
CA LYS A 226 12.08 -4.76 -6.51
C LYS A 226 13.13 -5.66 -5.84
N ALA A 227 13.32 -5.51 -4.54
CA ALA A 227 14.26 -6.34 -3.78
C ALA A 227 13.86 -7.82 -3.79
N LEU A 228 12.60 -8.16 -3.51
CA LEU A 228 12.12 -9.54 -3.50
C LEU A 228 12.21 -10.20 -4.88
N ARG A 229 11.88 -9.48 -5.96
CA ARG A 229 12.04 -10.01 -7.33
C ARG A 229 13.49 -10.24 -7.71
N GLN A 230 14.39 -9.33 -7.32
CA GLN A 230 15.83 -9.52 -7.55
C GLN A 230 16.37 -10.71 -6.75
N LEU A 231 15.91 -10.90 -5.51
CA LEU A 231 16.24 -12.09 -4.70
C LEU A 231 15.80 -13.39 -5.37
N LEU A 232 14.57 -13.41 -5.91
CA LEU A 232 13.98 -14.57 -6.59
C LEU A 232 14.53 -14.79 -8.02
N GLY A 233 15.25 -13.82 -8.57
CA GLY A 233 15.81 -13.83 -9.92
C GLY A 233 14.95 -13.11 -10.96
N GLU A 234 15.61 -12.52 -11.95
CA GLU A 234 15.00 -11.63 -12.96
C GLU A 234 14.00 -12.32 -13.89
N GLN A 235 14.03 -13.67 -13.98
CA GLN A 235 13.19 -14.46 -14.87
C GLN A 235 11.86 -14.91 -14.24
N MET A 236 11.42 -14.24 -13.15
CA MET A 236 10.17 -14.58 -12.48
C MET A 236 8.96 -14.40 -13.40
N ARG A 237 8.26 -15.51 -13.67
CA ARG A 237 7.01 -15.51 -14.46
C ARG A 237 5.77 -15.22 -13.61
N ARG A 238 5.71 -15.84 -12.41
CA ARG A 238 4.58 -15.77 -11.47
C ARG A 238 4.64 -14.53 -10.57
N THR A 239 3.72 -14.43 -9.61
CA THR A 239 3.73 -13.40 -8.56
C THR A 239 4.76 -13.72 -7.48
N ILE A 240 5.17 -12.71 -6.71
CA ILE A 240 6.14 -12.85 -5.60
C ILE A 240 5.64 -13.91 -4.61
N ARG A 241 4.37 -13.83 -4.20
CA ARG A 241 3.77 -14.78 -3.25
C ARG A 241 3.78 -16.20 -3.82
N SER A 242 3.24 -16.40 -5.03
CA SER A 242 3.21 -17.74 -5.66
C SER A 242 4.60 -18.35 -5.82
N SER A 243 5.59 -17.54 -6.20
CA SER A 243 6.98 -17.99 -6.31
C SER A 243 7.57 -18.39 -4.96
N LEU A 244 7.39 -17.58 -3.91
CA LEU A 244 7.93 -17.89 -2.58
C LEU A 244 7.23 -19.09 -1.94
N THR A 245 5.91 -19.23 -2.10
CA THR A 245 5.18 -20.39 -1.63
C THR A 245 5.70 -21.68 -2.26
N GLY A 246 6.00 -21.68 -3.56
CA GLY A 246 6.55 -22.85 -4.26
C GLY A 246 8.01 -23.19 -3.88
N LEU A 247 8.72 -22.27 -3.20
CA LEU A 247 10.10 -22.44 -2.76
C LEU A 247 10.22 -22.60 -1.24
N PHE A 248 9.10 -22.69 -0.52
CA PHE A 248 9.09 -22.76 0.93
C PHE A 248 9.10 -24.21 1.41
N PHE A 249 10.07 -24.53 2.27
CA PHE A 249 10.20 -25.80 2.96
C PHE A 249 10.36 -25.50 4.44
N ALA A 250 9.36 -25.90 5.25
CA ALA A 250 9.34 -25.56 6.66
C ALA A 250 10.64 -26.05 7.35
N PRO A 251 11.36 -25.16 8.04
CA PRO A 251 12.53 -25.57 8.82
C PRO A 251 12.11 -26.43 10.00
N SER A 252 13.05 -27.17 10.60
CA SER A 252 12.80 -27.97 11.81
C SER A 252 12.30 -27.12 12.98
N LYS A 253 12.66 -25.84 13.00
CA LYS A 253 12.25 -24.84 13.99
C LYS A 253 11.78 -23.59 13.27
N ASN A 254 10.53 -23.22 13.47
CA ASN A 254 10.00 -21.96 12.96
C ASN A 254 10.49 -20.83 13.87
N MET A 255 11.24 -19.89 13.30
CA MET A 255 11.80 -18.75 14.02
C MET A 255 11.06 -17.48 13.62
N VAL A 256 10.93 -16.53 14.55
CA VAL A 256 10.45 -15.17 14.29
C VAL A 256 11.40 -14.15 14.90
N GLN A 257 11.69 -13.11 14.15
CA GLN A 257 12.56 -12.01 14.57
C GLN A 257 11.77 -11.05 15.46
N LEU A 258 12.22 -10.88 16.71
CA LEU A 258 11.63 -9.91 17.64
C LEU A 258 12.25 -8.52 17.49
N ASN A 259 13.56 -8.46 17.22
CA ASN A 259 14.30 -7.23 16.99
C ASN A 259 15.54 -7.52 16.10
N GLU A 260 16.36 -6.51 15.84
CA GLU A 260 17.49 -6.62 14.91
C GLU A 260 18.51 -7.71 15.26
N THR A 261 18.59 -8.13 16.53
CA THR A 261 19.61 -9.07 17.02
C THR A 261 19.05 -10.37 17.58
N LYS A 262 17.72 -10.50 17.70
CA LYS A 262 17.10 -11.62 18.42
C LYS A 262 15.99 -12.28 17.62
N ASP A 263 16.16 -13.58 17.44
CA ASP A 263 15.16 -14.51 16.94
C ASP A 263 14.62 -15.37 18.10
N VAL A 264 13.34 -15.73 18.02
CA VAL A 264 12.68 -16.61 18.98
C VAL A 264 11.96 -17.73 18.24
N GLU A 265 12.03 -18.94 18.80
CA GLU A 265 11.35 -20.11 18.27
C GLU A 265 9.84 -20.03 18.58
N ILE A 266 9.02 -20.23 17.54
CA ILE A 266 7.57 -20.37 17.67
C ILE A 266 7.30 -21.80 18.15
N LYS A 267 6.96 -21.92 19.45
CA LYS A 267 6.71 -23.22 20.09
C LYS A 267 5.33 -23.82 19.78
N VAL A 268 4.41 -23.00 19.27
CA VAL A 268 3.08 -23.49 18.87
C VAL A 268 3.22 -24.22 17.54
N GLY A 269 2.59 -25.39 17.43
CA GLY A 269 2.55 -26.13 16.16
C GLY A 269 1.88 -25.30 15.07
N LEU A 270 2.62 -25.00 14.01
CA LEU A 270 2.11 -24.29 12.84
C LEU A 270 1.78 -25.28 11.73
N SER A 271 0.69 -25.02 11.02
CA SER A 271 0.48 -25.67 9.71
C SER A 271 1.58 -25.22 8.74
N GLN A 272 1.82 -26.00 7.69
CA GLN A 272 2.77 -25.61 6.64
C GLN A 272 2.42 -24.25 6.02
N GLN A 273 1.12 -23.97 5.87
CA GLN A 273 0.63 -22.72 5.30
C GLN A 273 0.89 -21.53 6.24
N ASP A 274 0.65 -21.69 7.55
CA ASP A 274 0.89 -20.62 8.52
C ASP A 274 2.38 -20.34 8.68
N ALA A 275 3.21 -21.40 8.75
CA ALA A 275 4.66 -21.27 8.76
C ALA A 275 5.18 -20.50 7.54
N MET A 276 4.65 -20.82 6.35
CA MET A 276 4.98 -20.10 5.11
C MET A 276 4.57 -18.62 5.20
N MET A 277 3.36 -18.33 5.68
CA MET A 277 2.86 -16.96 5.78
C MET A 277 3.63 -16.12 6.81
N VAL A 278 4.08 -16.71 7.92
CA VAL A 278 4.94 -16.04 8.90
C VAL A 278 6.29 -15.71 8.26
N ALA A 279 6.97 -16.70 7.69
CA ALA A 279 8.25 -16.51 7.01
C ALA A 279 8.16 -15.49 5.85
N TYR A 280 7.06 -15.53 5.11
CA TYR A 280 6.75 -14.58 4.04
C TYR A 280 6.60 -13.16 4.58
N THR A 281 5.84 -12.97 5.66
CA THR A 281 5.62 -11.66 6.28
C THR A 281 6.93 -11.08 6.83
N GLU A 282 7.77 -11.92 7.43
CA GLU A 282 9.10 -11.53 7.89
C GLU A 282 10.01 -11.06 6.75
N LEU A 283 9.96 -11.69 5.57
CA LEU A 283 10.70 -11.22 4.40
C LEU A 283 10.28 -9.81 3.97
N TRP A 284 8.96 -9.53 3.97
CA TRP A 284 8.46 -8.19 3.69
C TRP A 284 8.91 -7.19 4.76
N ALA A 285 8.85 -7.56 6.04
CA ALA A 285 9.31 -6.70 7.13
C ALA A 285 10.82 -6.41 7.04
N PHE A 286 11.64 -7.40 6.68
CA PHE A 286 13.06 -7.21 6.45
C PHE A 286 13.31 -6.25 5.28
N CYS A 287 12.67 -6.47 4.14
CA CYS A 287 12.80 -5.58 2.97
C CYS A 287 12.32 -4.16 3.30
N SER A 288 11.23 -4.04 4.05
CA SER A 288 10.67 -2.79 4.55
C SER A 288 11.67 -2.02 5.42
N ARG A 289 12.42 -2.71 6.29
CA ARG A 289 13.41 -2.07 7.19
C ARG A 289 14.66 -1.61 6.44
N HIS A 290 15.07 -2.33 5.40
CA HIS A 290 16.37 -2.15 4.75
C HIS A 290 16.29 -1.73 3.27
N PHE A 291 15.14 -1.24 2.79
CA PHE A 291 14.92 -0.99 1.35
C PHE A 291 15.90 0.03 0.74
N ASP A 292 16.35 1.01 1.52
CA ASP A 292 17.28 2.07 1.09
C ASP A 292 18.72 1.57 0.94
N GLY A 293 19.07 0.47 1.62
CA GLY A 293 20.31 -0.27 1.45
C GLY A 293 20.21 -1.39 0.40
N LEU A 294 19.05 -2.02 0.25
CA LEU A 294 18.82 -3.10 -0.73
C LEU A 294 18.65 -2.56 -2.15
N THR A 295 18.12 -1.35 -2.30
CA THR A 295 17.82 -0.76 -3.61
C THR A 295 18.47 0.62 -3.75
N ALA A 296 18.48 1.15 -4.98
CA ALA A 296 18.87 2.54 -5.24
C ALA A 296 17.77 3.57 -4.87
N SER A 297 16.67 3.11 -4.26
CA SER A 297 15.54 3.97 -3.90
C SER A 297 15.84 4.74 -2.62
N THR A 298 15.35 5.96 -2.55
CA THR A 298 15.48 6.81 -1.36
C THR A 298 14.14 6.95 -0.64
N PRO A 299 14.14 7.11 0.70
CA PRO A 299 12.95 7.51 1.43
C PRO A 299 12.33 8.79 0.85
N ARG A 300 11.02 8.96 1.02
CA ARG A 300 10.36 10.22 0.68
C ARG A 300 10.87 11.30 1.64
N LYS A 301 11.20 12.47 1.09
CA LYS A 301 11.61 13.62 1.89
C LYS A 301 10.40 14.36 2.47
N GLU A 302 10.60 14.98 3.61
CA GLU A 302 9.69 15.99 4.14
C GLU A 302 9.65 17.24 3.26
N THR A 303 8.55 17.98 3.33
CA THR A 303 8.39 19.24 2.60
C THR A 303 9.45 20.24 3.05
N GLY A 304 10.20 20.81 2.10
CA GLY A 304 11.34 21.70 2.41
C GLY A 304 12.64 20.99 2.81
N GLY A 305 12.63 19.67 3.04
CA GLY A 305 13.81 18.90 3.42
C GLY A 305 14.81 18.70 2.27
N PRO A 306 16.09 18.40 2.61
CA PRO A 306 17.12 18.08 1.63
C PRO A 306 16.77 16.78 0.88
N LYS A 307 17.32 16.63 -0.33
CA LYS A 307 17.16 15.39 -1.10
C LYS A 307 18.00 14.28 -0.44
N PRO A 308 17.41 13.13 -0.08
CA PRO A 308 18.17 12.05 0.53
C PRO A 308 19.20 11.48 -0.45
N HIS A 309 20.31 11.00 0.09
CA HIS A 309 21.33 10.30 -0.68
C HIS A 309 20.95 8.84 -0.91
N VAL A 310 21.31 8.32 -2.07
CA VAL A 310 21.18 6.89 -2.39
C VAL A 310 22.23 6.11 -1.59
N LYS A 311 21.80 5.17 -0.74
CA LYS A 311 22.70 4.33 0.07
C LYS A 311 23.03 2.99 -0.58
N GLY A 312 22.05 2.37 -1.24
CA GLY A 312 22.17 1.05 -1.86
C GLY A 312 22.41 1.07 -3.38
N PRO A 313 22.59 -0.11 -4.01
CA PRO A 313 22.55 -1.43 -3.39
C PRO A 313 23.85 -1.77 -2.63
N ASN A 314 23.73 -2.22 -1.37
CA ASN A 314 24.83 -2.68 -0.54
C ASN A 314 24.93 -4.22 -0.58
N PRO A 315 26.05 -4.81 -1.08
CA PRO A 315 26.22 -6.26 -1.16
C PRO A 315 26.06 -7.00 0.17
N VAL A 316 26.46 -6.41 1.29
CA VAL A 316 26.33 -7.01 2.63
C VAL A 316 24.86 -7.05 3.07
N ALA A 317 24.09 -6.00 2.79
CA ALA A 317 22.65 -5.99 3.07
C ALA A 317 21.91 -7.07 2.26
N TRP A 318 22.31 -7.27 0.99
CA TRP A 318 21.80 -8.34 0.14
C TRP A 318 22.15 -9.73 0.68
N GLN A 319 23.34 -9.90 1.21
CA GLN A 319 23.76 -11.14 1.85
C GLN A 319 22.95 -11.42 3.13
N HIS A 320 22.68 -10.40 3.95
CA HIS A 320 21.81 -10.54 5.13
C HIS A 320 20.39 -10.94 4.73
N LEU A 321 19.82 -10.31 3.69
CA LEU A 321 18.52 -10.72 3.14
C LEU A 321 18.54 -12.19 2.69
N ALA A 322 19.59 -12.61 2.00
CA ALA A 322 19.73 -13.98 1.51
C ALA A 322 19.85 -15.00 2.65
N LYS A 323 20.70 -14.73 3.65
CA LYS A 323 20.82 -15.56 4.87
C LYS A 323 19.48 -15.64 5.60
N PHE A 324 18.81 -14.51 5.76
CA PHE A 324 17.52 -14.42 6.41
C PHE A 324 16.48 -15.28 5.69
N ALA A 325 16.34 -15.15 4.37
CA ALA A 325 15.45 -15.96 3.55
C ALA A 325 15.71 -17.47 3.68
N VAL A 326 16.99 -17.89 3.57
CA VAL A 326 17.35 -19.31 3.71
C VAL A 326 17.05 -19.82 5.12
N SER A 327 17.35 -19.03 6.15
CA SER A 327 17.09 -19.40 7.55
C SER A 327 15.60 -19.60 7.84
N ARG A 328 14.72 -18.91 7.10
CA ARG A 328 13.26 -19.05 7.20
C ARG A 328 12.69 -20.17 6.34
N GLY A 329 13.52 -20.98 5.67
CA GLY A 329 13.07 -22.15 4.90
C GLY A 329 12.84 -21.89 3.41
N PHE A 330 13.24 -20.73 2.88
CA PHE A 330 13.13 -20.47 1.44
C PHE A 330 14.34 -21.03 0.68
N GLN A 331 14.08 -21.98 -0.23
CA GLN A 331 15.08 -22.57 -1.10
C GLN A 331 15.23 -21.76 -2.40
N ILE A 332 15.88 -20.60 -2.31
CA ILE A 332 16.10 -19.71 -3.45
C ILE A 332 17.55 -19.87 -3.93
N THR A 333 17.74 -20.39 -5.15
CA THR A 333 19.08 -20.66 -5.72
C THR A 333 19.97 -19.42 -5.73
N HIS A 334 19.42 -18.26 -6.11
CA HIS A 334 20.19 -17.01 -6.10
C HIS A 334 20.60 -16.58 -4.69
N ALA A 335 19.70 -16.72 -3.70
CA ALA A 335 20.02 -16.44 -2.30
C ALA A 335 21.12 -17.36 -1.78
N GLN A 336 21.06 -18.66 -2.07
CA GLN A 336 22.10 -19.62 -1.70
C GLN A 336 23.47 -19.25 -2.30
N ALA A 337 23.50 -18.81 -3.57
CA ALA A 337 24.71 -18.30 -4.21
C ALA A 337 25.25 -17.02 -3.56
N LEU A 338 24.38 -16.12 -3.07
CA LEU A 338 24.79 -14.92 -2.33
C LEU A 338 25.41 -15.29 -0.97
N VAL A 339 24.82 -16.26 -0.27
CA VAL A 339 25.36 -16.77 1.01
C VAL A 339 26.74 -17.40 0.82
N ALA A 340 26.95 -18.18 -0.25
CA ALA A 340 28.22 -18.84 -0.53
C ALA A 340 29.40 -17.87 -0.83
N LYS A 341 29.10 -16.61 -1.18
CA LYS A 341 30.11 -15.58 -1.52
C LYS A 341 30.37 -14.58 -0.38
N GLU A 342 30.06 -14.97 0.85
CA GLU A 342 30.17 -14.15 2.05
C GLU A 342 31.50 -13.39 2.16
N GLU A 343 32.61 -14.12 2.17
CA GLU A 343 33.92 -13.51 2.38
C GLU A 343 34.30 -12.55 1.25
N GLN A 344 33.83 -12.79 0.03
CA GLN A 344 34.08 -11.96 -1.13
C GLN A 344 33.41 -10.59 -1.00
N TYR A 345 32.14 -10.53 -0.58
CA TYR A 345 31.41 -9.26 -0.47
C TYR A 345 31.92 -8.38 0.67
N HIS A 346 32.20 -8.97 1.82
CA HIS A 346 32.82 -8.27 2.93
C HIS A 346 34.21 -7.72 2.55
N SER A 347 35.04 -8.53 1.88
CA SER A 347 36.36 -8.11 1.40
C SER A 347 36.27 -6.97 0.39
N GLN A 348 35.30 -7.00 -0.52
CA GLN A 348 35.07 -5.93 -1.49
C GLN A 348 34.68 -4.61 -0.81
N LEU A 349 33.78 -4.65 0.18
CA LEU A 349 33.37 -3.45 0.92
C LEU A 349 34.53 -2.86 1.74
N ALA A 350 35.34 -3.72 2.37
CA ALA A 350 36.55 -3.30 3.07
C ALA A 350 37.57 -2.64 2.12
N LEU A 351 37.74 -3.16 0.90
CA LEU A 351 38.57 -2.54 -0.13
C LEU A 351 38.04 -1.16 -0.55
N ASP A 352 36.73 -1.02 -0.76
CA ASP A 352 36.13 0.26 -1.14
C ASP A 352 36.23 1.29 -0.01
N TYR A 353 36.08 0.87 1.24
CA TYR A 353 36.37 1.71 2.41
C TYR A 353 37.83 2.18 2.42
N LEU A 354 38.78 1.25 2.24
CA LEU A 354 40.20 1.56 2.21
C LEU A 354 40.57 2.56 1.10
N ARG A 355 40.02 2.38 -0.11
CA ARG A 355 40.21 3.31 -1.24
C ARG A 355 39.68 4.71 -0.95
N LYS A 356 38.53 4.82 -0.28
CA LYS A 356 37.97 6.11 0.14
C LYS A 356 38.80 6.77 1.24
N ALA A 357 39.26 5.98 2.21
CA ALA A 357 40.05 6.48 3.33
C ALA A 357 41.49 6.89 2.91
N LYS A 358 42.06 6.21 1.91
CA LYS A 358 43.40 6.48 1.38
C LYS A 358 43.41 6.49 -0.16
N PRO A 359 42.92 7.58 -0.81
CA PRO A 359 42.73 7.63 -2.26
C PRO A 359 44.05 7.62 -3.05
N MET A 360 45.15 8.08 -2.45
CA MET A 360 46.49 8.10 -3.08
C MET A 360 47.21 6.76 -2.98
N CYS A 361 46.64 5.76 -2.30
CA CYS A 361 47.24 4.43 -2.17
C CYS A 361 46.82 3.56 -3.37
N PRO A 362 47.76 3.15 -4.25
CA PRO A 362 47.41 2.48 -5.50
C PRO A 362 46.86 1.07 -5.28
N ASN A 363 47.32 0.37 -4.24
CA ASN A 363 46.95 -1.01 -3.93
C ASN A 363 46.80 -1.24 -2.42
N PHE A 364 45.90 -2.15 -2.04
CA PHE A 364 45.76 -2.65 -0.66
C PHE A 364 46.02 -4.15 -0.64
N SER A 365 46.91 -4.61 0.26
CA SER A 365 47.17 -6.04 0.47
C SER A 365 46.02 -6.73 1.20
N SER A 366 45.95 -8.06 1.10
CA SER A 366 44.97 -8.88 1.82
C SER A 366 45.02 -8.67 3.34
N ASN A 367 46.19 -8.33 3.89
CA ASN A 367 46.33 -8.01 5.32
C ASN A 367 45.58 -6.72 5.70
N HIS A 368 45.60 -5.69 4.85
CA HIS A 368 44.82 -4.47 5.10
C HIS A 368 43.31 -4.76 5.11
N VAL A 369 42.84 -5.58 4.18
CA VAL A 369 41.43 -6.01 4.12
C VAL A 369 41.05 -6.78 5.38
N GLN A 370 41.87 -7.77 5.77
CA GLN A 370 41.62 -8.56 6.97
C GLN A 370 41.57 -7.71 8.24
N ARG A 371 42.48 -6.72 8.40
CA ARG A 371 42.44 -5.81 9.56
C ARG A 371 41.13 -5.04 9.67
N VAL A 372 40.59 -4.57 8.54
CA VAL A 372 39.29 -3.88 8.51
C VAL A 372 38.17 -4.86 8.90
N LEU A 373 38.17 -6.07 8.35
CA LEU A 373 37.16 -7.09 8.65
C LEU A 373 37.20 -7.55 10.12
N THR A 374 38.38 -7.76 10.69
CA THR A 374 38.54 -8.16 12.08
C THR A 374 38.03 -7.08 13.03
N ALA A 375 38.36 -5.80 12.77
CA ALA A 375 37.92 -4.68 13.59
C ALA A 375 36.38 -4.55 13.64
N VAL A 376 35.70 -4.83 12.52
CA VAL A 376 34.24 -4.79 12.45
C VAL A 376 33.61 -5.98 13.20
N ARG A 377 34.16 -7.19 13.04
CA ARG A 377 33.64 -8.41 13.71
C ARG A 377 33.79 -8.36 15.24
N SER A 378 34.86 -7.75 15.76
CA SER A 378 35.04 -7.59 17.21
C SER A 378 33.96 -6.71 17.85
N ASP A 379 33.39 -5.75 17.12
CA ASP A 379 32.37 -4.83 17.63
C ASP A 379 30.97 -5.47 17.70
N GLU A 380 30.65 -6.40 16.78
CA GLU A 380 29.41 -7.19 16.85
C GLU A 380 29.40 -8.15 18.05
N SER A 381 30.56 -8.67 18.46
CA SER A 381 30.70 -9.52 19.66
C SER A 381 30.63 -8.77 20.98
N LEU A 382 30.82 -7.44 20.98
CA LEU A 382 30.72 -6.59 22.16
C LEU A 382 29.27 -6.15 22.47
N LYS A 383 28.33 -6.38 21.54
CA LYS A 383 26.90 -6.04 21.68
C LYS A 383 26.01 -7.19 22.16
N THR A 384 26.56 -8.19 22.85
CA THR A 384 25.79 -9.10 23.70
C THR A 384 25.60 -8.44 25.07
N PRO A 385 24.40 -7.95 25.43
CA PRO A 385 24.21 -7.42 26.76
C PRO A 385 24.19 -8.59 27.75
N TYR A 386 25.06 -8.46 28.74
CA TYR A 386 25.05 -9.13 30.03
C TYR A 386 23.66 -9.64 30.45
N LEU A 387 23.62 -10.93 30.81
CA LEU A 387 22.57 -11.54 31.62
C LEU A 387 22.38 -10.72 32.91
N LEU A 388 21.47 -9.76 32.89
CA LEU A 388 20.95 -9.15 34.11
C LEU A 388 19.90 -10.09 34.68
N THR A 389 20.33 -10.91 35.63
CA THR A 389 19.45 -11.56 36.60
C THR A 389 18.78 -10.48 37.45
N SER A 390 17.56 -10.06 37.10
CA SER A 390 16.67 -9.39 38.04
C SER A 390 15.62 -10.40 38.52
N LYS A 391 15.87 -10.98 39.70
CA LYS A 391 14.80 -11.46 40.57
C LYS A 391 13.99 -10.23 40.98
N SER A 392 12.72 -10.17 40.58
CA SER A 392 11.71 -9.44 41.34
C SER A 392 10.37 -10.13 41.17
N SER A 393 9.98 -10.77 42.26
CA SER A 393 8.68 -11.32 42.62
C SER A 393 7.50 -10.42 42.26
N TRP A 394 6.45 -10.99 41.68
CA TRP A 394 5.07 -10.67 42.10
C TRP A 394 4.25 -11.97 42.13
N SER A 395 4.19 -12.51 43.34
CA SER A 395 3.18 -13.45 43.81
C SER A 395 1.83 -12.74 43.82
N GLN A 396 0.82 -13.34 43.19
CA GLN A 396 -0.43 -13.81 43.82
C GLN A 396 -1.70 -13.03 43.42
N PRO A 397 -2.91 -13.64 43.58
CA PRO A 397 -3.93 -13.69 42.53
C PRO A 397 -5.31 -13.11 42.94
N LEU A 398 -6.22 -13.11 41.95
CA LEU A 398 -7.70 -13.16 42.04
C LEU A 398 -8.45 -12.18 42.98
N ALA A 399 -9.26 -11.32 42.37
CA ALA A 399 -10.70 -11.21 42.61
C ALA A 399 -11.39 -10.76 41.32
#